data_AF-A0A537KRC3-F1
#
_entry.id   AF-A0A537KRC3-F1
#
_cell.length_a   1.000
_cell.length_b   1.000
_cell.length_c   1.000
_cell.angle_alpha   90.00
_cell.angle_beta   90.00
_cell.angle_gamma   90.00
#
_symmetry.space_group_name_H-M   'P 1'
#
loop_
_entity.id
_entity.type
_entity.pdbx_description
1 polymer ?
#
loop_
_entity_poly.entity_id
_entity_poly.type
_entity_poly.pdbx_seq_one_letter_code
_entity_poly.pdbx_strand_id
1 'polypeptide(L)' 'MAQTQQQTQPQQRKIAAPPVNPETQPFWDATAEGKLLYKKCAACGEPHFYPRPHCPFCF' A
#
# COMPACT_ATOMS: atom_id res chain seq x y z
N MET A 1 2.34 -37.82 30.14
CA MET A 1 1.80 -37.16 28.94
C MET A 1 2.03 -35.66 29.08
N ALA A 2 3.24 -35.19 28.81
CA ALA A 2 3.60 -33.78 28.90
C ALA A 2 4.00 -33.33 27.49
N GLN A 3 3.05 -32.70 26.78
CA GLN A 3 3.29 -32.15 25.47
C GLN A 3 3.94 -30.77 25.65
N THR A 4 5.23 -30.68 25.35
CA THR A 4 6.03 -29.45 25.34
C THR A 4 5.55 -28.55 24.20
N GLN A 5 4.98 -27.41 24.54
CA GLN A 5 4.58 -26.37 23.58
C GLN A 5 5.82 -25.58 23.17
N GLN A 6 6.22 -25.69 21.90
CA GLN A 6 7.35 -24.95 21.34
C GLN A 6 6.85 -23.58 20.82
N GLN A 7 7.25 -22.51 21.51
CA GLN A 7 6.98 -21.13 21.10
C GLN A 7 7.88 -20.75 19.92
N THR A 8 7.29 -20.48 18.76
CA THR A 8 8.01 -19.99 17.58
C THR A 8 8.19 -18.48 17.70
N GLN A 9 9.43 -18.02 17.91
CA GLN A 9 9.72 -16.59 17.91
C GLN A 9 9.65 -16.03 16.47
N PRO A 10 9.01 -14.87 16.23
CA PRO A 10 8.94 -14.27 14.91
C PRO A 10 10.33 -13.77 14.51
N GLN A 11 10.96 -14.50 13.59
CA GLN A 11 12.25 -14.12 13.02
C GLN A 11 12.07 -12.87 12.15
N GLN A 12 12.84 -11.82 12.44
CA GLN A 12 12.70 -10.52 11.80
C GLN A 12 13.05 -10.59 10.31
N ARG A 13 12.01 -10.66 9.48
CA ARG A 13 12.14 -10.66 8.02
C ARG A 13 12.43 -9.23 7.58
N LYS A 14 13.61 -8.99 6.97
CA LYS A 14 13.85 -7.75 6.22
C LYS A 14 12.98 -7.78 4.96
N ILE A 15 11.84 -7.08 5.03
CA ILE A 15 10.96 -6.89 3.88
C ILE A 15 11.45 -5.64 3.14
N ALA A 16 11.85 -5.81 1.88
CA ALA A 16 12.23 -4.68 1.04
C ALA A 16 11.01 -3.78 0.77
N ALA A 17 11.24 -2.48 0.66
CA ALA A 17 10.18 -1.54 0.29
C ALA A 17 9.61 -1.89 -1.10
N PRO A 18 8.30 -1.71 -1.32
CA PRO A 18 7.70 -1.91 -2.63
C PRO A 18 8.31 -0.95 -3.66
N PRO A 19 8.43 -1.37 -4.94
CA PRO A 19 8.93 -0.51 -6.00
C PRO A 19 8.02 0.72 -6.18
N VAL A 20 8.64 1.89 -6.30
CA VAL A 20 7.95 3.14 -6.63
C VAL A 20 7.88 3.25 -8.15
N ASN A 21 6.67 3.27 -8.68
CA ASN A 21 6.43 3.54 -10.10
C ASN A 21 6.19 5.04 -10.28
N PRO A 22 6.48 5.64 -11.45
CA PRO A 22 6.22 7.07 -11.70
C PRO A 22 4.76 7.47 -11.43
N GLU A 23 3.83 6.54 -11.62
CA GLU A 23 2.40 6.75 -11.38
C GLU A 23 2.02 6.81 -9.88
N THR A 24 2.84 6.21 -9.02
CA THR A 24 2.65 6.16 -7.56
C THR A 24 3.59 7.14 -6.85
N GLN A 25 4.56 7.73 -7.55
CA GLN A 25 5.50 8.71 -7.03
C GLN A 25 4.82 9.92 -6.34
N PRO A 26 3.73 10.52 -6.88
CA PRO A 26 3.06 11.63 -6.19
C PRO A 26 2.42 11.21 -4.85
N PHE A 27 2.01 9.95 -4.74
CA PHE A 27 1.48 9.40 -3.49
C PHE A 27 2.58 9.21 -2.45
N TRP A 28 3.73 8.65 -2.85
CA TRP A 28 4.88 8.45 -1.96
C TRP A 28 5.53 9.76 -1.52
N ASP A 29 5.64 10.74 -2.44
CA ASP A 29 6.14 12.08 -2.13
C ASP A 29 5.28 12.77 -1.06
N ALA A 30 3.97 12.78 -1.26
CA ALA A 30 3.05 13.33 -0.27
C ALA A 30 3.06 12.56 1.06
N THR A 31 3.24 11.23 1.02
CA THR A 31 3.38 10.40 2.23
C THR A 31 4.63 10.77 3.01
N ALA A 32 5.74 11.08 2.31
CA ALA A 32 6.97 11.56 2.94
C ALA A 32 6.79 12.94 3.60
N GLU A 33 5.89 13.77 3.08
CA GLU A 33 5.46 15.03 3.71
C GLU A 33 4.42 14.84 4.83
N GLY A 34 3.99 13.61 5.14
CA GLY A 34 2.94 13.32 6.12
C GLY A 34 1.52 13.62 5.64
N LYS A 35 1.32 13.74 4.32
CA LYS A 35 0.02 13.98 3.67
C LYS A 35 -0.51 12.67 3.07
N LEU A 36 -1.76 12.33 3.39
CA LEU A 36 -2.46 11.22 2.76
C LEU A 36 -3.20 11.71 1.51
N LEU A 37 -2.68 11.39 0.33
CA LEU A 37 -3.36 11.67 -0.93
C LEU A 37 -4.10 10.44 -1.45
N TYR A 38 -5.24 10.66 -2.10
CA TYR A 38 -5.96 9.65 -2.87
C TYR A 38 -6.26 10.21 -4.26
N LYS A 39 -6.35 9.34 -5.27
CA LYS A 39 -6.70 9.76 -6.62
C LYS A 39 -8.23 9.87 -6.75
N LYS A 40 -8.68 10.85 -7.53
CA LYS A 40 -10.08 11.00 -7.94
C LYS A 40 -10.16 10.76 -9.43
N CYS A 41 -11.08 9.90 -9.87
CA CYS A 41 -11.27 9.64 -11.29
C CYS A 41 -11.84 10.88 -11.99
N ALA A 42 -11.30 11.23 -13.16
CA ALA A 42 -11.82 12.36 -13.96
C ALA A 42 -13.13 12.02 -14.70
N ALA A 43 -13.43 10.74 -14.91
CA ALA A 43 -14.63 10.29 -15.63
C ALA A 43 -15.85 10.14 -14.70
N CYS A 44 -15.77 9.31 -13.65
CA CYS A 44 -16.89 9.14 -12.70
C CYS A 44 -16.84 10.11 -11.50
N GLY A 45 -15.68 10.69 -11.20
CA GLY A 45 -15.52 11.51 -10.01
C GLY A 45 -15.37 10.72 -8.70
N GLU A 46 -15.38 9.38 -8.71
CA GLU A 46 -15.16 8.63 -7.48
C GLU A 46 -13.71 8.77 -6.96
N PRO A 47 -13.55 8.96 -5.65
CA PRO A 47 -12.25 8.81 -4.99
C PRO A 47 -11.88 7.33 -4.89
N HIS A 48 -10.65 6.98 -5.24
CA HIS A 48 -10.12 5.64 -4.99
C HIS A 48 -8.79 5.72 -4.24
N PHE A 49 -8.75 4.97 -3.15
CA PHE A 49 -7.55 4.71 -2.38
C PHE A 49 -6.84 3.51 -2.97
N TYR A 50 -5.50 3.54 -3.02
CA TYR A 50 -4.59 2.66 -3.77
C TYR A 50 -4.11 3.28 -5.10
N PRO A 51 -2.78 3.49 -5.26
CA PRO A 51 -2.21 4.21 -6.40
C PRO A 51 -2.17 3.29 -7.62
N ARG A 52 -3.32 3.14 -8.29
CA ARG A 52 -3.47 2.41 -9.56
C ARG A 52 -3.43 3.40 -10.74
N PRO A 53 -3.05 2.93 -11.94
CA PRO A 53 -3.21 3.70 -13.18
C PRO A 53 -4.68 3.95 -13.51
N HIS A 54 -5.50 2.91 -13.31
CA HIS A 54 -6.86 2.83 -13.81
C HIS A 54 -7.88 3.01 -12.68
N CYS A 55 -9.02 3.62 -13.01
CA CYS A 55 -10.15 3.74 -12.11
C CYS A 55 -10.87 2.39 -11.97
N PRO A 56 -11.07 1.86 -10.74
CA PRO A 56 -11.78 0.60 -10.54
C PRO A 56 -13.28 0.68 -10.84
N PHE A 57 -13.84 1.90 -10.95
CA PHE A 57 -15.28 2.13 -11.13
C PHE A 57 -15.69 2.28 -12.60
N CYS A 58 -14.83 2.88 -13.44
CA CYS A 58 -15.20 3.17 -14.83
C CYS A 58 -14.93 2.04 -15.81
N PHE A 59 -13.85 1.28 -15.61
CA PHE A 59 -13.23 0.37 -16.59
C PHE A 59 -12.96 1.01 -17.97
#